data_AF-A0A1V6MHA6-F1
#
_entry.id   AF-A0A1V6MHA6-F1
#
_cell.length_a   1.000
_cell.length_b   1.000
_cell.length_c   1.000
_cell.angle_alpha   90.00
_cell.angle_beta   90.00
_cell.angle_gamma   90.00
#
_symmetry.space_group_name_H-M   'P 1'
#
loop_
_entity.id
_entity.type
_entity.pdbx_description
1 polymer ?
#
loop_
_entity_poly.entity_id
_entity_poly.type
_entity_poly.pdbx_seq_one_letter_code
_entity_poly.pdbx_strand_id
1 'polypeptide(L)'
;MIRRPEQGPDNGTRGAGGRDGSHRGEAADRREVSVMKHRARATTARCRGALRNSVQRHVPCTAYWWRAVRALPPPPDDCVTLRAMKLKAVTTLVLVGAGGMAIIAATGVWALSGGLYGCTGKDEKLAPALASLSILDAHPSRTRPRDERYSGCDEDDGFAYAGQYYRLTTPRADVVTFYRQAATEDGWRLESGNPSPSPPPGSLAVDISALCFEKPVAGTTAHLAVWFPSDLGDSADDYGLEVTASHDGTAWC
;
A
#
# COMPACT_ATOMS: atom_id res chain seq x y z
N MET A 1 -1.11 15.34 -57.50
CA MET A 1 -1.23 14.01 -58.14
C MET A 1 -0.10 13.12 -57.65
N ILE A 2 -0.34 12.31 -56.62
CA ILE A 2 0.59 11.24 -56.20
C ILE A 2 -0.27 10.03 -55.83
N ARG A 3 0.06 8.90 -56.45
CA ARG A 3 -0.74 7.66 -56.59
C ARG A 3 -0.72 6.81 -55.31
N ARG A 4 -1.87 6.23 -54.96
CA ARG A 4 -2.00 5.04 -54.10
C ARG A 4 -1.62 3.77 -54.89
N PRO A 5 -1.02 2.76 -54.26
CA PRO A 5 -1.18 1.36 -54.64
C PRO A 5 -2.07 0.64 -53.60
N GLU A 6 -3.25 0.16 -54.00
CA GLU A 6 -3.56 -1.21 -54.43
C GLU A 6 -3.67 -2.21 -53.26
N GLN A 7 -4.93 -2.51 -52.92
CA GLN A 7 -5.38 -3.61 -52.08
C GLN A 7 -5.28 -4.93 -52.86
N GLY A 8 -4.64 -5.94 -52.26
CA GLY A 8 -4.66 -7.34 -52.73
C GLY A 8 -5.63 -8.19 -51.89
N PRO A 9 -6.15 -9.31 -52.43
CA PRO A 9 -7.41 -9.91 -52.01
C PRO A 9 -7.30 -10.95 -50.89
N ASP A 10 -8.47 -11.17 -50.29
CA ASP A 10 -8.89 -12.27 -49.42
C ASP A 10 -8.25 -13.63 -49.74
N ASN A 11 -7.84 -14.34 -48.68
CA ASN A 11 -7.80 -15.78 -48.72
C ASN A 11 -8.43 -16.37 -47.46
N GLY A 12 -9.68 -16.82 -47.61
CA GLY A 12 -10.38 -17.56 -46.57
C GLY A 12 -9.80 -18.95 -46.42
N THR A 13 -9.81 -19.47 -45.19
CA THR A 13 -9.83 -20.92 -45.01
C THR A 13 -10.67 -21.28 -43.79
N ARG A 14 -11.78 -21.96 -44.11
CA ARG A 14 -12.65 -22.70 -43.18
C ARG A 14 -11.84 -23.73 -42.40
N GLY A 15 -12.06 -23.79 -41.10
CA GLY A 15 -11.69 -24.92 -40.24
C GLY A 15 -12.83 -25.23 -39.29
N ALA A 16 -13.76 -26.07 -39.74
CA ALA A 16 -14.79 -26.67 -38.89
C ALA A 16 -14.21 -27.91 -38.18
N GLY A 17 -14.38 -27.97 -36.87
CA GLY A 17 -14.12 -29.12 -36.02
C GLY A 17 -14.30 -28.65 -34.57
N GLY A 18 -15.38 -28.95 -33.86
CA GLY A 18 -15.99 -30.26 -33.72
C GLY A 18 -15.27 -31.02 -32.61
N ARG A 19 -15.60 -30.71 -31.35
CA ARG A 19 -15.49 -31.66 -30.24
C ARG A 19 -16.28 -31.21 -29.01
N ASP A 20 -17.42 -31.86 -28.86
CA ASP A 20 -18.08 -32.16 -27.59
C ASP A 20 -17.10 -32.84 -26.62
N GLY A 21 -17.17 -32.45 -25.35
CA GLY A 21 -16.41 -33.00 -24.24
C GLY A 21 -16.82 -32.29 -22.96
N SER A 22 -18.05 -32.54 -22.49
CA SER A 22 -18.31 -33.50 -21.40
C SER A 22 -17.85 -32.99 -20.04
N HIS A 23 -18.85 -32.47 -19.32
CA HIS A 23 -18.92 -32.30 -17.88
C HIS A 23 -18.36 -33.53 -17.13
N ARG A 24 -17.18 -33.38 -16.51
CA ARG A 24 -16.73 -34.23 -15.39
C ARG A 24 -15.56 -33.55 -14.69
N GLY A 25 -15.78 -33.03 -13.49
CA GLY A 25 -14.66 -32.57 -12.65
C GLY A 25 -15.00 -31.71 -11.44
N GLU A 26 -16.24 -31.26 -11.27
CA GLU A 26 -16.65 -30.41 -10.13
C GLU A 26 -17.03 -31.27 -8.90
N ALA A 27 -16.07 -32.01 -8.36
CA ALA A 27 -16.28 -32.77 -7.11
C ALA A 27 -15.00 -33.09 -6.31
N ALA A 28 -13.81 -32.66 -6.75
CA ALA A 28 -12.56 -32.92 -6.02
C ALA A 28 -12.13 -31.78 -5.08
N ASP A 29 -12.70 -30.58 -5.22
CA ASP A 29 -12.23 -29.36 -4.54
C ASP A 29 -13.01 -29.00 -3.25
N ARG A 30 -13.50 -30.01 -2.53
CA ARG A 30 -14.12 -29.80 -1.19
C ARG A 30 -13.54 -30.68 -0.09
N ARG A 31 -12.56 -31.55 -0.39
CA ARG A 31 -11.94 -32.42 0.63
C ARG A 31 -10.57 -31.95 1.12
N GLU A 32 -9.90 -31.00 0.46
CA GLU A 32 -8.63 -30.44 0.98
C GLU A 32 -8.81 -29.28 1.96
N VAL A 33 -9.90 -28.51 1.86
CA VAL A 33 -10.17 -27.39 2.80
C VAL A 33 -10.47 -27.88 4.22
N SER A 34 -10.87 -29.14 4.39
CA SER A 34 -11.15 -29.73 5.71
C SER A 34 -9.89 -30.19 6.45
N VAL A 35 -8.78 -30.48 5.75
CA VAL A 35 -7.53 -30.96 6.38
C VAL A 35 -6.67 -29.80 6.89
N MET A 36 -6.75 -28.60 6.28
CA MET A 36 -6.03 -27.42 6.76
C MET A 36 -6.63 -26.81 8.04
N LYS A 37 -7.96 -26.91 8.25
CA LYS A 37 -8.61 -26.37 9.46
C LYS A 37 -8.28 -27.17 10.74
N HIS A 38 -7.85 -28.43 10.61
CA HIS A 38 -7.45 -29.26 11.74
C HIS A 38 -5.96 -29.19 12.11
N ARG A 39 -5.07 -28.77 11.20
CA ARG A 39 -3.64 -28.55 11.54
C ARG A 39 -3.37 -27.23 12.26
N ALA A 40 -4.19 -26.20 12.02
CA ALA A 40 -4.05 -24.91 12.72
C ALA A 40 -4.35 -24.98 14.23
N ARG A 41 -5.12 -25.97 14.70
CA ARG A 41 -5.40 -26.17 16.14
C ARG A 41 -4.34 -27.00 16.88
N ALA A 42 -3.48 -27.73 16.18
CA ALA A 42 -2.42 -28.53 16.80
C ALA A 42 -1.17 -27.69 17.14
N THR A 43 -0.91 -26.62 16.40
CA THR A 43 0.28 -25.77 16.60
C THR A 43 0.12 -24.79 17.77
N THR A 44 -1.11 -24.33 18.06
CA THR A 44 -1.39 -23.42 19.19
C THR A 44 -1.27 -24.10 20.56
N ALA A 45 -1.31 -25.44 20.62
CA ALA A 45 -1.13 -26.19 21.87
C ALA A 45 0.34 -26.37 22.26
N ARG A 46 1.30 -26.17 21.34
CA ARG A 46 2.74 -26.39 21.61
C ARG A 46 3.48 -25.15 22.13
N CYS A 47 3.00 -23.95 21.84
CA CYS A 47 3.64 -22.73 22.37
C CYS A 47 3.23 -22.38 23.80
N ARG A 48 2.16 -22.98 24.36
CA ARG A 48 1.74 -22.74 25.74
C ARG A 48 2.53 -23.54 26.78
N GLY A 49 3.37 -24.49 26.36
CA GLY A 49 4.23 -25.31 27.23
C GLY A 49 5.62 -24.74 27.51
N ALA A 50 6.09 -23.77 26.72
CA ALA A 50 7.48 -23.27 26.80
C ALA A 50 7.67 -22.04 27.71
N LEU A 51 6.60 -21.45 28.25
CA LEU A 51 6.64 -20.24 29.08
C LEU A 51 6.58 -20.51 30.60
N ARG A 52 6.79 -21.75 31.06
CA ARG A 52 6.71 -22.11 32.48
C ARG A 52 8.03 -22.38 33.19
N ASN A 53 9.19 -22.16 32.55
CA ASN A 53 10.49 -22.46 33.14
C ASN A 53 11.60 -21.47 32.73
N SER A 54 11.41 -20.18 33.02
CA SER A 54 12.54 -19.24 33.06
C SER A 54 12.56 -18.50 34.39
N VAL A 55 13.16 -19.19 35.35
CA VAL A 55 13.51 -18.70 36.68
C VAL A 55 14.67 -17.71 36.55
N GLN A 56 14.44 -16.51 37.09
CA GLN A 56 15.38 -15.53 37.63
C GLN A 56 16.87 -15.71 37.26
N ARG A 57 17.37 -14.84 36.38
CA ARG A 57 18.68 -14.19 36.55
C ARG A 57 18.58 -12.72 36.15
N HIS A 58 18.52 -11.85 37.14
CA HIS A 58 18.76 -10.42 36.97
C HIS A 58 20.23 -10.21 36.62
N VAL A 59 20.51 -9.71 35.42
CA VAL A 59 21.81 -9.11 35.07
C VAL A 59 21.56 -7.61 34.88
N PRO A 60 22.19 -6.72 35.67
CA PRO A 60 22.00 -5.29 35.50
C PRO A 60 22.77 -4.79 34.26
N CYS A 61 22.03 -4.40 33.22
CA CYS A 61 22.54 -3.65 32.07
C CYS A 61 22.65 -2.16 32.43
N THR A 62 23.67 -1.77 33.21
CA THR A 62 24.00 -0.35 33.46
C THR A 62 25.45 -0.01 33.08
N ALA A 63 26.02 -0.68 32.08
CA ALA A 63 27.41 -0.44 31.68
C ALA A 63 27.64 -0.55 30.16
N TYR A 64 26.91 0.19 29.33
CA TYR A 64 27.24 0.37 27.90
C TYR A 64 26.69 1.70 27.35
N TRP A 65 27.10 2.85 27.90
CA TRP A 65 26.75 4.17 27.34
C TRP A 65 27.85 5.25 27.40
N TRP A 66 29.11 4.91 27.66
CA TRP A 66 30.16 5.93 27.86
C TRP A 66 31.43 5.75 27.03
N ARG A 67 31.33 5.53 25.71
CA ARG A 67 32.51 5.64 24.83
C ARG A 67 32.22 5.84 23.34
N ALA A 68 31.55 6.94 22.97
CA ALA A 68 31.64 7.51 21.62
C ALA A 68 31.07 8.93 21.56
N VAL A 69 31.63 9.87 22.33
CA VAL A 69 31.41 11.30 22.10
C VAL A 69 32.78 11.97 22.06
N ARG A 70 33.38 12.00 20.86
CA ARG A 70 34.44 12.95 20.52
C ARG A 70 34.17 13.48 19.13
N ALA A 71 34.16 14.81 19.03
CA ALA A 71 34.18 15.63 17.83
C ALA A 71 32.85 15.77 17.06
N LEU A 72 31.85 16.42 17.68
CA LEU A 72 30.92 17.26 16.92
C LEU A 72 31.33 18.73 17.11
N PRO A 73 31.31 19.55 16.04
CA PRO A 73 31.59 20.98 16.12
C PRO A 73 30.52 21.69 16.99
N PRO A 74 30.88 22.80 17.65
CA PRO A 74 29.91 23.59 18.42
C PRO A 74 28.79 24.08 17.50
N PRO A 75 27.53 24.08 17.96
CA PRO A 75 26.43 24.70 17.21
C PRO A 75 26.65 26.22 17.10
N PRO A 76 26.20 26.86 16.00
CA PRO A 76 26.27 28.31 15.83
C PRO A 76 25.39 29.04 16.85
N ASP A 77 25.89 30.18 17.36
CA ASP A 77 25.34 31.01 18.45
C ASP A 77 24.02 31.77 18.12
N ASP A 78 23.19 31.27 17.21
CA ASP A 78 21.93 31.93 16.87
C ASP A 78 20.82 31.52 17.86
N CYS A 79 20.98 32.04 19.08
CA CYS A 79 19.99 31.99 20.13
C CYS A 79 18.79 32.86 19.74
N VAL A 80 17.81 32.29 19.03
CA VAL A 80 16.53 32.94 18.78
C VAL A 80 15.85 33.18 20.13
N THR A 81 15.87 34.43 20.59
CA THR A 81 15.07 34.93 21.71
C THR A 81 13.60 34.61 21.47
N LEU A 82 13.11 33.56 22.12
CA LEU A 82 11.68 33.31 22.32
C LEU A 82 11.11 34.49 23.11
N ARG A 83 10.51 35.44 22.40
CA ARG A 83 9.69 36.48 23.01
C ARG A 83 8.59 35.80 23.81
N ALA A 84 8.64 35.94 25.12
CA ALA A 84 7.56 35.60 26.04
C ALA A 84 6.27 36.26 25.56
N MET A 85 5.41 35.49 24.88
CA MET A 85 4.07 35.93 24.57
C MET A 85 3.30 35.98 25.88
N LYS A 86 2.97 37.19 26.33
CA LYS A 86 2.04 37.42 27.43
C LYS A 86 0.71 36.76 27.07
N LEU A 87 0.43 35.59 27.63
CA LEU A 87 -0.91 35.03 27.71
C LEU A 87 -1.78 36.06 28.42
N LYS A 88 -2.55 36.83 27.65
CA LYS A 88 -3.71 37.53 28.21
C LYS A 88 -4.71 36.44 28.55
N ALA A 89 -4.86 36.17 29.84
CA ALA A 89 -5.95 35.37 30.36
C ALA A 89 -7.26 36.04 29.95
N VAL A 90 -7.85 35.55 28.86
CA VAL A 90 -9.21 35.91 28.46
C VAL A 90 -10.11 35.06 29.33
N THR A 91 -10.55 35.66 30.44
CA THR A 91 -11.56 35.10 31.33
C THR A 91 -12.89 35.10 30.61
N THR A 92 -13.15 34.05 29.82
CA THR A 92 -14.46 33.83 29.19
C THR A 92 -15.41 33.38 30.28
N LEU A 93 -16.27 34.29 30.73
CA LEU A 93 -17.30 34.04 31.72
C LEU A 93 -18.36 33.10 31.10
N VAL A 94 -18.32 31.82 31.45
CA VAL A 94 -19.34 30.84 31.07
C VAL A 94 -20.61 31.17 31.88
N LEU A 95 -21.51 31.92 31.27
CA LEU A 95 -22.88 32.08 31.73
C LEU A 95 -23.61 30.74 31.54
N VAL A 96 -23.59 29.91 32.59
CA VAL A 96 -24.41 28.70 32.71
C VAL A 96 -25.86 29.13 32.94
N GLY A 97 -26.52 29.59 31.88
CA GLY A 97 -27.97 29.69 31.82
C GLY A 97 -28.56 28.34 31.39
N ALA A 98 -29.76 28.01 31.87
CA ALA A 98 -30.46 26.72 31.68
C ALA A 98 -30.78 26.31 30.21
N GLY A 99 -30.16 26.94 29.20
CA GLY A 99 -30.18 26.56 27.78
C GLY A 99 -28.88 25.92 27.25
N GLY A 100 -27.88 25.66 28.12
CA GLY A 100 -26.52 25.28 27.72
C GLY A 100 -26.25 23.80 27.40
N MET A 101 -27.26 22.91 27.40
CA MET A 101 -27.06 21.47 27.18
C MET A 101 -27.17 21.02 25.72
N ALA A 102 -27.57 21.91 24.79
CA ALA A 102 -27.80 21.52 23.39
C ALA A 102 -26.53 21.50 22.51
N ILE A 103 -25.42 22.13 22.93
CA ILE A 103 -24.24 22.32 22.05
C ILE A 103 -23.22 21.17 22.14
N ILE A 104 -23.22 20.40 23.23
CA ILE A 104 -22.28 19.27 23.39
C ILE A 104 -22.71 18.05 22.55
N ALA A 105 -24.00 17.91 22.22
CA ALA A 105 -24.47 16.79 21.40
C ALA A 105 -24.07 16.88 19.92
N ALA A 106 -23.88 18.09 19.37
CA ALA A 106 -23.58 18.27 17.95
C ALA A 106 -22.10 18.02 17.59
N THR A 107 -21.18 18.26 18.53
CA THR A 107 -19.73 18.05 18.30
C THR A 107 -19.29 16.60 18.51
N GLY A 108 -20.00 15.84 19.36
CA GLY A 108 -19.69 14.43 19.60
C GLY A 108 -19.98 13.51 18.41
N VAL A 109 -21.01 13.81 17.60
CA VAL A 109 -21.38 12.96 16.46
C VAL A 109 -20.35 13.05 15.33
N TRP A 110 -19.74 14.22 15.11
CA TRP A 110 -18.69 14.40 14.09
C TRP A 110 -17.41 13.62 14.40
N ALA A 111 -17.03 13.52 15.67
CA ALA A 111 -15.88 12.72 16.09
C ALA A 111 -16.14 11.20 15.98
N LEU A 112 -17.40 10.77 16.07
CA LEU A 112 -17.79 9.35 15.94
C LEU A 112 -18.07 8.93 14.50
N SER A 113 -18.19 9.89 13.57
CA SER A 113 -18.51 9.65 12.16
C SER A 113 -17.29 9.71 11.24
N GLY A 114 -16.07 9.51 11.77
CA GLY A 114 -14.85 9.43 10.96
C GLY A 114 -14.05 10.73 10.83
N GLY A 115 -14.28 11.74 11.68
CA GLY A 115 -13.60 13.04 11.57
C GLY A 115 -12.15 13.10 12.08
N LEU A 116 -11.57 12.00 12.58
CA LEU A 116 -10.20 11.99 13.11
C LEU A 116 -9.32 10.86 12.57
N TYR A 117 -9.91 9.76 12.12
CA TYR A 117 -9.25 8.61 11.54
C TYR A 117 -10.17 8.04 10.47
N GLY A 118 -9.61 7.74 9.30
CA GLY A 118 -10.33 7.15 8.16
C GLY A 118 -10.54 8.08 6.98
N CYS A 119 -11.25 7.53 6.00
CA CYS A 119 -11.36 8.12 4.68
C CYS A 119 -12.30 9.32 4.67
N THR A 120 -11.80 10.45 4.18
CA THR A 120 -12.67 11.59 3.94
C THR A 120 -13.49 11.36 2.67
N GLY A 121 -14.62 12.05 2.54
CA GLY A 121 -15.38 12.04 1.28
C GLY A 121 -14.64 12.61 0.07
N LYS A 122 -13.43 13.19 0.25
CA LYS A 122 -12.53 13.53 -0.86
C LYS A 122 -11.68 12.32 -1.27
N ASP A 123 -11.15 11.56 -0.30
CA ASP A 123 -10.36 10.36 -0.55
C ASP A 123 -11.22 9.26 -1.20
N GLU A 124 -12.47 9.08 -0.76
CA GLU A 124 -13.41 8.15 -1.41
C GLU A 124 -13.62 8.48 -2.90
N LYS A 125 -13.66 9.78 -3.25
CA LYS A 125 -13.82 10.23 -4.65
C LYS A 125 -12.54 10.12 -5.46
N LEU A 126 -11.40 9.97 -4.79
CA LEU A 126 -10.10 9.80 -5.43
C LEU A 126 -9.92 8.38 -5.94
N ALA A 127 -10.46 7.36 -5.24
CA ALA A 127 -10.29 5.96 -5.61
C ALA A 127 -10.71 5.63 -7.07
N PRO A 128 -11.88 6.08 -7.58
CA PRO A 128 -12.22 5.88 -8.99
C PRO A 128 -11.29 6.60 -9.97
N ALA A 129 -10.73 7.75 -9.57
CA ALA A 129 -9.76 8.47 -10.40
C ALA A 129 -8.43 7.69 -10.48
N LEU A 130 -7.97 7.11 -9.37
CA LEU A 130 -6.80 6.24 -9.34
C LEU A 130 -7.02 4.97 -10.17
N ALA A 131 -8.20 4.34 -10.05
CA ALA A 131 -8.56 3.15 -10.82
C ALA A 131 -8.61 3.38 -12.34
N SER A 132 -8.81 4.62 -12.76
CA SER A 132 -8.85 5.02 -14.18
C SER A 132 -7.46 5.23 -14.81
N LEU A 133 -6.38 5.14 -14.03
CA LEU A 133 -5.03 5.38 -14.51
C LEU A 133 -4.57 4.29 -15.49
N SER A 134 -4.11 4.70 -16.67
CA SER A 134 -3.62 3.84 -17.74
C SER A 134 -2.44 2.95 -17.33
N ILE A 135 -1.64 3.39 -16.36
CA ILE A 135 -0.50 2.58 -15.86
C ILE A 135 -0.97 1.26 -15.25
N LEU A 136 -2.20 1.19 -14.73
CA LEU A 136 -2.83 -0.04 -14.23
C LEU A 136 -3.32 -0.98 -15.35
N ASP A 137 -3.22 -0.59 -16.62
CA ASP A 137 -3.40 -1.50 -17.77
C ASP A 137 -2.05 -1.94 -18.35
N ALA A 138 -0.95 -1.23 -18.05
CA ALA A 138 0.36 -1.53 -18.58
C ALA A 138 0.88 -2.84 -17.98
N HIS A 139 1.33 -3.76 -18.81
CA HIS A 139 1.97 -5.00 -18.38
C HIS A 139 2.90 -5.55 -19.47
N PRO A 140 3.91 -6.37 -19.10
CA PRO A 140 4.75 -7.05 -20.08
C PRO A 140 3.93 -7.90 -21.07
N SER A 141 4.49 -8.12 -22.27
CA SER A 141 3.83 -8.94 -23.28
C SER A 141 3.54 -10.35 -22.74
N ARG A 142 2.36 -10.91 -23.03
CA ARG A 142 1.87 -12.22 -22.55
C ARG A 142 1.45 -12.28 -21.08
N THR A 143 1.72 -11.25 -20.29
CA THR A 143 1.10 -11.11 -18.96
C THR A 143 -0.40 -10.87 -19.11
N ARG A 144 -1.19 -11.37 -18.16
CA ARG A 144 -2.63 -11.15 -18.11
C ARG A 144 -3.01 -10.71 -16.68
N PRO A 145 -3.99 -9.79 -16.55
CA PRO A 145 -4.64 -9.54 -15.27
C PRO A 145 -5.14 -10.85 -14.67
N ARG A 146 -4.95 -11.03 -13.36
CA ARG A 146 -5.47 -12.21 -12.65
C ARG A 146 -6.98 -12.09 -12.41
N ASP A 147 -7.39 -10.92 -11.92
CA ASP A 147 -8.76 -10.57 -11.56
C ASP A 147 -9.09 -9.16 -12.06
N GLU A 148 -10.29 -8.68 -11.73
CA GLU A 148 -10.67 -7.28 -11.96
C GLU A 148 -9.81 -6.33 -11.13
N ARG A 149 -9.71 -5.08 -11.59
CA ARG A 149 -9.09 -3.99 -10.82
C ARG A 149 -9.78 -3.85 -9.48
N TYR A 150 -8.99 -3.56 -8.46
CA TYR A 150 -9.50 -3.20 -7.15
C TYR A 150 -9.27 -1.71 -6.90
N SER A 151 -10.17 -1.10 -6.14
CA SER A 151 -10.02 0.27 -5.68
C SER A 151 -10.85 0.49 -4.42
N GLY A 152 -10.38 1.36 -3.55
CA GLY A 152 -11.07 1.66 -2.32
C GLY A 152 -10.37 2.77 -1.56
N CYS A 153 -10.70 2.88 -0.28
CA CYS A 153 -10.06 3.80 0.62
C CYS A 153 -9.78 3.06 1.92
N ASP A 154 -8.57 3.21 2.44
CA ASP A 154 -8.13 2.56 3.67
C ASP A 154 -8.62 3.38 4.88
N GLU A 155 -9.53 2.82 5.65
CA GLU A 155 -10.13 3.48 6.81
C GLU A 155 -9.19 3.62 8.01
N ASP A 156 -8.06 2.91 8.02
CA ASP A 156 -7.10 3.02 9.11
C ASP A 156 -6.14 4.20 8.86
N ASP A 157 -5.64 4.32 7.62
CA ASP A 157 -4.61 5.29 7.24
C ASP A 157 -5.16 6.52 6.48
N GLY A 158 -6.41 6.48 6.00
CA GLY A 158 -7.07 7.61 5.34
C GLY A 158 -6.52 7.93 3.95
N PHE A 159 -6.11 6.92 3.18
CA PHE A 159 -5.70 7.09 1.79
C PHE A 159 -6.56 6.28 0.83
N ALA A 160 -6.78 6.83 -0.36
CA ALA A 160 -7.37 6.13 -1.47
C ALA A 160 -6.35 5.21 -2.12
N TYR A 161 -6.79 4.04 -2.59
CA TYR A 161 -5.95 3.10 -3.32
C TYR A 161 -6.67 2.54 -4.55
N ALA A 162 -5.88 2.15 -5.55
CA ALA A 162 -6.33 1.34 -6.66
C ALA A 162 -5.18 0.46 -7.18
N GLY A 163 -5.48 -0.73 -7.66
CA GLY A 163 -4.44 -1.64 -8.12
C GLY A 163 -4.93 -2.74 -9.04
N GLN A 164 -3.96 -3.53 -9.50
CA GLN A 164 -4.18 -4.65 -10.40
C GLN A 164 -3.14 -5.74 -10.11
N TYR A 165 -3.64 -6.97 -9.93
CA TYR A 165 -2.80 -8.17 -9.86
C TYR A 165 -2.58 -8.76 -11.25
N TYR A 166 -1.37 -9.24 -11.46
CA TYR A 166 -0.96 -9.91 -12.69
C TYR A 166 -0.24 -11.21 -12.38
N ARG A 167 -0.43 -12.17 -13.29
CA ARG A 167 0.37 -13.40 -13.25
C ARG A 167 1.78 -13.13 -13.78
N LEU A 168 2.79 -13.52 -13.02
CA LEU A 168 4.19 -13.44 -13.38
C LEU A 168 4.50 -14.50 -14.46
N THR A 169 4.63 -14.06 -15.71
CA THR A 169 4.97 -14.91 -16.87
C THR A 169 6.37 -14.66 -17.42
N THR A 170 7.08 -13.69 -16.83
CA THR A 170 8.42 -13.24 -17.20
C THR A 170 9.26 -13.06 -15.93
N PRO A 171 10.61 -13.14 -15.99
CA PRO A 171 11.46 -12.89 -14.83
C PRO A 171 11.16 -11.57 -14.11
N ARG A 172 11.27 -11.56 -12.78
CA ARG A 172 11.07 -10.37 -11.93
C ARG A 172 11.87 -9.15 -12.39
N ALA A 173 13.12 -9.34 -12.77
CA ALA A 173 13.97 -8.26 -13.28
C ALA A 173 13.41 -7.60 -14.55
N ASP A 174 12.75 -8.37 -15.41
CA ASP A 174 12.13 -7.87 -16.63
C ASP A 174 10.85 -7.08 -16.32
N VAL A 175 10.06 -7.50 -15.32
CA VAL A 175 8.91 -6.74 -14.81
C VAL A 175 9.36 -5.38 -14.27
N VAL A 176 10.38 -5.37 -13.43
CA VAL A 176 10.95 -4.13 -12.85
C VAL A 176 11.48 -3.22 -13.95
N THR A 177 12.18 -3.77 -14.94
CA THR A 177 12.69 -2.99 -16.09
C THR A 177 11.55 -2.41 -16.91
N PHE A 178 10.51 -3.20 -17.19
CA PHE A 178 9.33 -2.77 -17.91
C PHE A 178 8.63 -1.59 -17.23
N TYR A 179 8.33 -1.67 -15.93
CA TYR A 179 7.61 -0.59 -15.24
C TYR A 179 8.46 0.65 -15.02
N ARG A 180 9.78 0.53 -14.87
CA ARG A 180 10.66 1.71 -14.89
C ARG A 180 10.49 2.52 -16.16
N GLN A 181 10.44 1.85 -17.32
CA GLN A 181 10.21 2.51 -18.59
C GLN A 181 8.77 3.01 -18.72
N ALA A 182 7.78 2.13 -18.55
CA ALA A 182 6.37 2.45 -18.76
C ALA A 182 5.86 3.58 -17.83
N ALA A 183 6.25 3.56 -16.55
CA ALA A 183 5.87 4.61 -15.61
C ALA A 183 6.53 5.95 -16.00
N THR A 184 7.81 5.95 -16.39
CA THR A 184 8.49 7.17 -16.86
C THR A 184 7.83 7.75 -18.11
N GLU A 185 7.45 6.90 -19.07
CA GLU A 185 6.73 7.32 -20.29
C GLU A 185 5.33 7.87 -19.97
N ASP A 186 4.66 7.35 -18.95
CA ASP A 186 3.39 7.88 -18.43
C ASP A 186 3.58 9.13 -17.54
N GLY A 187 4.82 9.61 -17.35
CA GLY A 187 5.14 10.84 -16.62
C GLY A 187 5.25 10.68 -15.10
N TRP A 188 5.39 9.45 -14.62
CA TRP A 188 5.75 9.18 -13.23
C TRP A 188 7.24 9.42 -13.01
N ARG A 189 7.59 9.95 -11.84
CA ARG A 189 8.98 10.15 -11.43
C ARG A 189 9.35 9.09 -10.42
N LEU A 190 10.44 8.38 -10.64
CA LEU A 190 10.94 7.43 -9.66
C LEU A 190 11.38 8.20 -8.41
N GLU A 191 10.79 7.91 -7.25
CA GLU A 191 11.32 8.40 -5.99
C GLU A 191 12.71 7.80 -5.83
N SER A 192 13.72 8.68 -5.70
CA SER A 192 15.17 8.44 -5.81
C SER A 192 15.61 6.97 -5.81
N GLY A 193 16.36 6.55 -6.84
CA GLY A 193 16.75 5.16 -7.14
C GLY A 193 17.60 4.40 -6.11
N ASN A 194 17.61 4.80 -4.83
CA ASN A 194 17.86 3.86 -3.75
C ASN A 194 16.63 2.97 -3.63
N PRO A 195 16.72 1.65 -3.91
CA PRO A 195 15.73 0.75 -3.34
C PRO A 195 15.67 1.11 -1.87
N SER A 196 14.47 1.40 -1.38
CA SER A 196 14.24 1.73 0.02
C SER A 196 15.13 0.81 0.85
N PRO A 197 16.03 1.37 1.69
CA PRO A 197 17.13 0.61 2.26
C PRO A 197 16.53 -0.63 2.88
N SER A 198 16.88 -1.80 2.33
CA SER A 198 16.33 -3.07 2.82
C SER A 198 16.37 -3.01 4.34
N PRO A 199 15.22 -3.17 5.00
CA PRO A 199 15.11 -2.91 6.42
C PRO A 199 16.27 -3.58 7.17
N PRO A 200 16.88 -2.93 8.18
CA PRO A 200 17.98 -3.53 8.92
C PRO A 200 17.63 -4.97 9.33
N PRO A 201 18.57 -5.92 9.32
CA PRO A 201 18.30 -7.28 9.78
C PRO A 201 17.62 -7.27 11.15
N GLY A 202 16.40 -7.80 11.25
CA GLY A 202 15.58 -7.79 12.47
C GLY A 202 14.52 -6.69 12.56
N SER A 203 14.41 -5.81 11.56
CA SER A 203 13.25 -4.93 11.39
C SER A 203 12.01 -5.76 10.99
N LEU A 204 10.86 -5.43 11.58
CA LEU A 204 9.56 -5.98 11.20
C LEU A 204 8.92 -5.22 10.03
N ALA A 205 9.39 -4.01 9.72
CA ALA A 205 8.98 -3.32 8.50
C ALA A 205 9.58 -4.08 7.31
N VAL A 206 8.73 -4.55 6.41
CA VAL A 206 9.12 -5.08 5.11
C VAL A 206 8.80 -4.01 4.09
N ASP A 207 9.83 -3.44 3.47
CA ASP A 207 9.59 -2.71 2.24
C ASP A 207 9.31 -3.75 1.16
N ILE A 208 8.05 -3.83 0.76
CA ILE A 208 7.57 -4.80 -0.23
C ILE A 208 7.63 -4.25 -1.66
N SER A 209 7.91 -2.95 -1.78
CA SER A 209 7.88 -2.21 -3.02
C SER A 209 9.23 -2.35 -3.74
N ALA A 210 9.25 -3.09 -4.84
CA ALA A 210 10.42 -3.20 -5.70
C ALA A 210 10.72 -1.88 -6.45
N LEU A 211 9.70 -1.05 -6.66
CA LEU A 211 9.78 0.28 -7.25
C LEU A 211 8.75 1.20 -6.59
N CYS A 212 9.12 2.46 -6.42
CA CYS A 212 8.22 3.53 -5.99
C CYS A 212 8.33 4.74 -6.91
N PHE A 213 7.21 5.22 -7.42
CA PHE A 213 7.14 6.42 -8.26
C PHE A 213 6.10 7.40 -7.73
N GLU A 214 6.24 8.67 -8.07
CA GLU A 214 5.28 9.73 -7.74
C GLU A 214 4.79 10.45 -9.00
N LYS A 215 3.52 10.89 -8.98
CA LYS A 215 2.91 11.74 -10.02
C LYS A 215 1.75 12.55 -9.44
N PRO A 216 1.57 13.83 -9.83
CA PRO A 216 0.35 14.56 -9.46
C PRO A 216 -0.88 13.96 -10.15
N VAL A 217 -1.90 13.60 -9.36
CA VAL A 217 -3.19 13.08 -9.83
C VAL A 217 -4.31 13.75 -9.05
N ALA A 218 -5.30 14.29 -9.76
CA ALA A 218 -6.49 14.95 -9.18
C ALA A 218 -6.17 16.01 -8.10
N GLY A 219 -5.05 16.72 -8.24
CA GLY A 219 -4.65 17.78 -7.30
C GLY A 219 -3.95 17.30 -6.03
N THR A 220 -3.62 16.00 -5.92
CA THR A 220 -2.73 15.46 -4.89
C THR A 220 -1.53 14.72 -5.51
N THR A 221 -0.58 14.29 -4.69
CA THR A 221 0.52 13.39 -5.10
C THR A 221 0.04 11.95 -4.97
N ALA A 222 0.10 11.19 -6.05
CA ALA A 222 -0.11 9.75 -6.03
C ALA A 222 1.23 9.01 -6.07
N HIS A 223 1.31 7.89 -5.37
CA HIS A 223 2.45 7.00 -5.32
C HIS A 223 2.10 5.69 -6.03
N LEU A 224 2.95 5.24 -6.96
CA LEU A 224 2.82 3.98 -7.68
C LEU A 224 3.89 3.00 -7.17
N ALA A 225 3.44 1.87 -6.65
CA ALA A 225 4.27 0.77 -6.20
C ALA A 225 4.18 -0.43 -7.17
N VAL A 226 5.34 -1.07 -7.40
CA VAL A 226 5.41 -2.41 -8.00
C VAL A 226 5.89 -3.36 -6.92
N TRP A 227 5.13 -4.40 -6.58
CA TRP A 227 5.46 -5.30 -5.48
C TRP A 227 5.22 -6.77 -5.85
N PHE A 228 5.87 -7.68 -5.11
CA PHE A 228 5.83 -9.12 -5.37
C PHE A 228 5.33 -9.86 -4.12
N PRO A 229 4.15 -10.50 -4.15
CA PRO A 229 3.63 -11.27 -3.01
C PRO A 229 4.58 -12.35 -2.48
N SER A 230 5.47 -12.90 -3.33
CA SER A 230 6.52 -13.83 -2.89
C SER A 230 7.43 -13.27 -1.80
N ASP A 231 7.65 -11.96 -1.77
CA ASP A 231 8.48 -11.31 -0.74
C ASP A 231 7.81 -11.36 0.65
N LEU A 232 6.48 -11.57 0.68
CA LEU A 232 5.68 -11.77 1.88
C LEU A 232 5.43 -13.25 2.21
N GLY A 233 5.99 -14.18 1.41
CA GLY A 233 5.75 -15.61 1.53
C GLY A 233 4.43 -16.08 0.93
N ASP A 234 3.77 -15.24 0.12
CA ASP A 234 2.54 -15.56 -0.61
C ASP A 234 2.84 -16.15 -2.01
N SER A 235 1.84 -16.12 -2.91
CA SER A 235 1.89 -16.63 -4.28
C SER A 235 3.16 -16.18 -5.03
N ALA A 236 4.04 -17.12 -5.33
CA ALA A 236 5.31 -16.83 -6.01
C ALA A 236 5.16 -16.49 -7.50
N ASP A 237 3.97 -16.73 -8.06
CA ASP A 237 3.69 -16.62 -9.49
C ASP A 237 2.93 -15.33 -9.83
N ASP A 238 2.88 -14.35 -8.92
CA ASP A 238 2.14 -13.09 -9.10
C ASP A 238 3.01 -11.86 -8.83
N TYR A 239 2.57 -10.72 -9.34
CA TYR A 239 3.03 -9.39 -8.93
C TYR A 239 1.84 -8.41 -8.92
N GLY A 240 1.97 -7.33 -8.15
CA GLY A 240 0.96 -6.29 -8.01
C GLY A 240 1.46 -4.93 -8.50
N LEU A 241 0.53 -4.17 -9.07
CA LEU A 241 0.61 -2.72 -9.15
C LEU A 241 -0.37 -2.11 -8.17
N GLU A 242 0.08 -1.10 -7.44
CA GLU A 242 -0.77 -0.34 -6.55
C GLU A 242 -0.48 1.14 -6.69
N VAL A 243 -1.54 1.95 -6.72
CA VAL A 243 -1.47 3.40 -6.66
C VAL A 243 -2.18 3.84 -5.40
N THR A 244 -1.51 4.60 -4.55
CA THR A 244 -2.08 5.21 -3.35
C THR A 244 -2.02 6.73 -3.47
N ALA A 245 -2.99 7.42 -2.88
CA ALA A 245 -2.99 8.88 -2.78
C ALA A 245 -3.91 9.32 -1.64
N SER A 246 -3.58 10.42 -0.99
CA SER A 246 -4.42 11.01 0.06
C SER A 246 -4.49 12.53 -0.11
N HIS A 247 -5.63 13.13 0.20
CA HIS A 247 -5.75 14.58 0.28
C HIS A 247 -5.30 15.13 1.63
N ASP A 248 -5.60 14.39 2.70
CA ASP A 248 -5.51 14.88 4.08
C ASP A 248 -4.57 14.01 4.95
N GLY A 249 -4.01 12.92 4.41
CA GLY A 249 -3.06 11.99 5.04
C GLY A 249 -1.75 11.81 4.26
N THR A 250 -0.94 10.83 4.68
CA THR A 250 0.32 10.45 4.01
C THR A 250 0.11 9.15 3.24
N ALA A 251 0.00 9.24 1.91
CA ALA A 251 0.11 8.06 1.06
C ALA A 251 1.60 7.70 0.85
N TRP A 252 1.86 6.44 0.55
CA TRP A 252 3.21 5.92 0.33
C TRP A 252 3.20 4.70 -0.59
N CYS A 253 4.39 4.32 -1.04
CA CYS A 253 4.72 2.95 -1.42
C CYS A 253 5.22 2.17 -0.19
#